data_AF-B8BPY3-F1
#
_entry.id   AF-B8BPY3-F1
#
_cell.length_a   1.000
_cell.length_b   1.000
_cell.length_c   1.000
_cell.angle_alpha   90.00
_cell.angle_beta   90.00
_cell.angle_gamma   90.00
#
_symmetry.space_group_name_H-M   'P 1'
#
loop_
_entity.id
_entity.type
_entity.pdbx_description
1 polymer ?
#
loop_
_entity_poly.entity_id
_entity_poly.type
_entity_poly.pdbx_seq_one_letter_code
_entity_poly.pdbx_strand_id
1 'polypeptide(L)'
;HHVERFTAKICTRLFICTDVEIRGMQNLPPDDGSAPAPVYVANHASQVDLAVVYFLSRRFKWISKDSVRYLPGVGLIMSLSQHVFIVRTGKNRKSVSNLYQQSDKAIQSGLPMFFFPQGTRRIAVRLPFKDGAFKVALENESQLVPVSI
;
A
#
# COMPACT_ATOMS: atom_id res chain seq x y z
N HIS A 1 6.71 -5.83 -8.91
CA HIS A 1 6.12 -4.62 -9.53
C HIS A 1 5.65 -4.77 -10.97
N HIS A 2 6.47 -5.15 -11.96
CA HIS A 2 5.97 -5.26 -13.35
C HIS A 2 4.82 -6.27 -13.50
N VAL A 3 4.97 -7.46 -12.91
CA VAL A 3 3.93 -8.50 -12.87
C VAL A 3 2.66 -7.95 -12.23
N GLU A 4 2.76 -7.31 -11.06
CA GLU A 4 1.61 -6.77 -10.33
C GLU A 4 0.89 -5.67 -11.12
N ARG A 5 1.63 -4.75 -11.74
CA ARG A 5 1.04 -3.69 -12.58
C ARG A 5 0.33 -4.28 -13.80
N PHE A 6 0.92 -5.30 -14.42
CA PHE A 6 0.30 -5.99 -15.54
C PHE A 6 -0.97 -6.73 -15.13
N THR A 7 -0.91 -7.50 -14.04
CA THR A 7 -2.09 -8.19 -13.46
C THR A 7 -3.18 -7.19 -13.09
N ALA A 8 -2.82 -6.07 -12.45
CA ALA A 8 -3.79 -5.03 -12.08
C ALA A 8 -4.49 -4.43 -13.31
N LYS A 9 -3.74 -4.09 -14.36
CA LYS A 9 -4.32 -3.58 -15.62
C LYS A 9 -5.28 -4.58 -16.26
N ILE A 10 -4.91 -5.85 -16.31
CA ILE A 10 -5.79 -6.92 -16.82
C ILE A 10 -7.04 -7.03 -15.97
N CYS A 11 -6.90 -7.11 -14.64
CA CYS A 11 -8.05 -7.23 -13.74
C CYS A 11 -8.98 -6.02 -13.85
N THR A 12 -8.44 -4.80 -13.91
CA THR A 12 -9.26 -3.60 -14.11
C THR A 12 -9.98 -3.64 -15.44
N ARG A 13 -9.30 -4.01 -16.53
CA ARG A 13 -9.92 -4.05 -17.85
C ARG A 13 -10.99 -5.14 -17.98
N LEU A 14 -10.78 -6.30 -17.35
CA LEU A 14 -11.69 -7.45 -17.43
C LEU A 14 -12.88 -7.38 -16.46
N PHE A 15 -12.67 -6.87 -15.25
CA PHE A 15 -13.69 -6.93 -14.18
C PHE A 15 -14.35 -5.60 -13.88
N ILE A 16 -13.69 -4.48 -14.16
CA ILE A 16 -14.22 -3.13 -13.86
C ILE A 16 -14.74 -2.50 -15.14
N CYS A 17 -14.09 -2.75 -16.29
CA CYS A 17 -14.50 -2.25 -17.61
C CYS A 17 -14.62 -0.72 -17.72
N THR A 18 -14.00 0.03 -16.80
CA THR A 18 -13.97 1.50 -16.84
C THR A 18 -12.57 2.02 -17.12
N ASP A 19 -12.50 3.24 -17.64
CA ASP A 19 -11.25 3.98 -17.73
C ASP A 19 -10.86 4.53 -16.35
N VAL A 20 -9.56 4.53 -16.06
CA VAL A 20 -8.99 5.09 -14.83
C VAL A 20 -8.34 6.42 -15.18
N GLU A 21 -8.93 7.52 -14.72
CA GLU A 21 -8.36 8.86 -14.82
C GLU A 21 -7.52 9.16 -13.57
N ILE A 22 -6.29 9.63 -13.75
CA ILE A 22 -5.41 10.03 -12.64
C ILE A 22 -5.11 11.52 -12.75
N ARG A 23 -5.40 12.26 -11.68
CA ARG A 23 -5.06 13.68 -11.54
C ARG A 23 -4.00 13.87 -10.47
N GLY A 24 -3.06 14.79 -10.69
CA GLY A 24 -2.03 15.13 -9.71
C GLY A 24 -0.79 14.24 -9.72
N MET A 25 -0.51 13.52 -10.82
CA MET A 25 0.71 12.71 -10.98
C MET A 25 2.00 13.52 -10.78
N GLN A 26 1.98 14.80 -11.13
CA GLN A 26 3.09 15.74 -10.93
C GLN A 26 3.39 16.04 -9.45
N ASN A 27 2.46 15.74 -8.54
CA ASN A 27 2.64 15.93 -7.10
C ASN A 27 3.33 14.72 -6.45
N LEU A 28 3.52 13.62 -7.20
CA LEU A 28 4.23 12.46 -6.68
C LEU A 28 5.72 12.79 -6.56
N PRO A 29 6.37 12.35 -5.47
CA PRO A 29 7.81 12.53 -5.33
C PRO A 29 8.58 11.90 -6.51
N PRO A 30 9.75 12.44 -6.85
CA PRO A 30 10.68 11.80 -7.78
C PRO A 30 10.99 10.37 -7.36
N ASP A 31 11.11 9.47 -8.34
CA ASP A 31 11.49 8.06 -8.15
C ASP A 31 12.93 7.87 -8.64
N ASP A 32 13.83 8.74 -8.18
CA ASP A 32 15.24 8.80 -8.57
C ASP A 32 16.22 8.55 -7.41
N GLY A 33 15.69 8.30 -6.20
CA GLY A 33 16.48 8.08 -4.99
C GLY A 33 17.11 9.34 -4.39
N SER A 34 16.72 10.54 -4.84
CA SER A 34 17.21 11.82 -4.31
C SER A 34 16.71 12.14 -2.89
N ALA A 35 15.66 11.46 -2.43
CA ALA A 35 15.05 11.61 -1.12
C ALA A 35 14.63 10.25 -0.55
N PRO A 36 14.39 10.15 0.77
CA PRO A 36 13.80 8.96 1.38
C PRO A 36 12.50 8.54 0.69
N ALA A 37 12.29 7.23 0.56
CA ALA A 37 11.12 6.72 -0.13
C ALA A 37 9.82 7.15 0.57
N PRO A 38 8.82 7.66 -0.16
CA PRO A 38 7.61 8.19 0.46
C PRO A 38 6.74 7.13 1.13
N VAL A 39 5.87 7.60 2.03
CA VAL A 39 4.78 6.83 2.61
C VAL A 39 3.47 7.33 2.01
N TYR A 40 2.86 6.50 1.16
CA TYR A 40 1.55 6.79 0.58
C TYR A 40 0.43 6.39 1.54
N VAL A 41 -0.58 7.26 1.67
CA VAL A 41 -1.79 6.99 2.45
C VAL A 41 -3.04 7.24 1.61
N ALA A 42 -3.97 6.30 1.60
CA ALA A 42 -5.24 6.48 0.89
C ALA A 42 -6.46 6.03 1.69
N ASN A 43 -7.62 6.57 1.35
CA ASN A 43 -8.90 5.98 1.74
C ASN A 43 -9.08 4.60 1.11
N HIS A 44 -9.83 3.72 1.77
CA HIS A 44 -10.10 2.36 1.28
C HIS A 44 -11.61 2.09 1.27
N ALA A 45 -12.23 2.26 0.11
CA ALA A 45 -13.65 2.02 -0.10
C ALA A 45 -13.95 0.61 -0.62
N SER A 46 -13.05 0.02 -1.42
CA SER A 46 -13.32 -1.23 -2.13
C SER A 46 -12.06 -2.06 -2.43
N GLN A 47 -12.22 -3.31 -2.90
CA GLN A 47 -11.08 -4.11 -3.37
C GLN A 47 -10.49 -3.59 -4.69
N VAL A 48 -11.29 -2.86 -5.47
CA VAL A 48 -10.87 -2.25 -6.72
C VAL A 48 -9.75 -1.23 -6.49
N ASP A 49 -9.76 -0.56 -5.34
CA ASP A 49 -8.72 0.39 -4.92
C ASP A 49 -7.31 -0.19 -5.06
N LEU A 50 -7.13 -1.47 -4.73
CA LEU A 50 -5.84 -2.16 -4.85
C LEU A 50 -5.34 -2.19 -6.30
N ALA A 51 -6.24 -2.41 -7.26
CA ALA A 51 -5.90 -2.44 -8.67
C ALA A 51 -5.63 -1.03 -9.21
N VAL A 52 -6.46 -0.06 -8.81
CA VAL A 52 -6.33 1.35 -9.24
C VAL A 52 -5.02 1.98 -8.80
N VAL A 53 -4.53 1.70 -7.59
CA VAL A 53 -3.25 2.23 -7.09
C VAL A 53 -2.06 1.87 -7.99
N TYR A 54 -2.08 0.71 -8.65
CA TYR A 54 -0.99 0.32 -9.57
C TYR A 54 -0.89 1.22 -10.83
N PHE A 55 -1.91 2.01 -11.13
CA PHE A 55 -1.88 2.99 -12.22
C PHE A 55 -1.01 4.22 -11.90
N LEU A 56 -0.74 4.50 -10.61
CA LEU A 56 0.22 5.54 -10.18
C LEU A 56 1.65 5.28 -10.70
N SER A 57 1.92 4.08 -11.20
CA SER A 57 3.17 3.76 -11.87
C SER A 57 4.41 3.86 -10.98
N ARG A 58 4.20 3.80 -9.66
CA ARG A 58 5.24 3.77 -8.63
C ARG A 58 5.44 2.36 -8.09
N ARG A 59 6.65 2.09 -7.60
CA ARG A 59 6.94 0.91 -6.77
C ARG A 59 6.48 1.21 -5.34
N PHE A 60 5.95 0.22 -4.64
CA PHE A 60 5.58 0.36 -3.23
C PHE A 60 5.32 -1.00 -2.59
N LYS A 61 5.38 -1.10 -1.26
CA LYS A 61 5.00 -2.29 -0.52
C LYS A 61 3.63 -2.12 0.14
N TRP A 62 2.81 -3.16 0.03
CA TRP A 62 1.54 -3.27 0.73
C TRP A 62 1.73 -3.74 2.16
N ILE A 63 0.80 -3.32 3.02
CA ILE A 63 0.56 -3.95 4.31
C ILE A 63 -0.75 -4.72 4.25
N SER A 64 -0.66 -6.04 4.30
CA SER A 64 -1.81 -6.94 4.14
C SER A 64 -2.03 -7.83 5.36
N LYS A 65 -3.25 -8.35 5.49
CA LYS A 65 -3.52 -9.36 6.52
C LYS A 65 -2.73 -10.62 6.20
N ASP A 66 -2.17 -11.26 7.22
CA ASP A 66 -1.42 -12.50 7.04
C ASP A 66 -2.24 -13.60 6.34
N SER A 67 -3.55 -13.65 6.60
CA SER A 67 -4.48 -14.57 5.93
C SER A 67 -4.49 -14.45 4.38
N VAL A 68 -4.10 -13.30 3.82
CA VAL A 68 -4.05 -13.09 2.36
C VAL A 68 -2.94 -13.89 1.69
N ARG A 69 -1.89 -14.27 2.45
CA ARG A 69 -0.80 -15.13 1.97
C ARG A 69 -1.31 -16.46 1.41
N TYR A 70 -2.44 -16.95 1.91
CA TYR A 70 -3.02 -18.24 1.54
C TYR A 70 -4.01 -18.17 0.37
N LEU A 71 -4.29 -16.98 -0.17
CA LEU A 71 -5.14 -16.88 -1.36
C LEU A 71 -4.36 -17.35 -2.61
N PRO A 72 -4.93 -18.25 -3.42
CA PRO A 72 -4.25 -18.73 -4.63
C PRO A 72 -4.02 -17.57 -5.62
N GLY A 73 -2.84 -17.54 -6.23
CA GLY A 73 -2.41 -16.47 -7.12
C GLY A 73 -2.02 -15.18 -6.37
N VAL A 74 -2.98 -14.51 -5.72
CA VAL A 74 -2.77 -13.24 -5.02
C VAL A 74 -1.73 -13.38 -3.91
N GLY A 75 -1.88 -14.39 -3.05
CA GLY A 75 -0.95 -14.64 -1.94
C GLY A 75 0.47 -14.95 -2.42
N LEU A 76 0.59 -15.67 -3.54
CA LEU A 76 1.88 -15.96 -4.18
C LEU A 76 2.53 -14.68 -4.73
N ILE A 77 1.79 -13.88 -5.50
CA ILE A 77 2.29 -12.61 -6.05
C ILE A 77 2.74 -11.68 -4.91
N MET A 78 1.95 -11.59 -3.84
CA MET A 78 2.28 -10.73 -2.71
C MET A 78 3.50 -11.22 -1.92
N SER A 79 3.66 -12.53 -1.79
CA SER A 79 4.81 -13.14 -1.11
C SER A 79 6.09 -12.97 -1.93
N LEU A 80 6.04 -13.22 -3.23
CA LEU A 80 7.17 -13.03 -4.15
C LEU A 80 7.58 -11.56 -4.25
N SER A 81 6.60 -10.66 -4.19
CA SER A 81 6.85 -9.21 -4.18
C SER A 81 7.26 -8.71 -2.79
N GLN A 82 7.42 -9.60 -1.81
CA GLN A 82 7.85 -9.30 -0.43
C GLN A 82 7.05 -8.15 0.20
N HIS A 83 5.72 -8.20 0.11
CA HIS A 83 4.85 -7.29 0.86
C HIS A 83 4.83 -7.62 2.34
N VAL A 84 4.46 -6.65 3.15
CA VAL A 84 4.42 -6.78 4.61
C VAL A 84 3.10 -7.43 5.02
N PHE A 85 3.19 -8.53 5.77
CA PHE A 85 2.04 -9.24 6.30
C PHE A 85 1.89 -8.98 7.80
N ILE A 86 0.66 -8.67 8.23
CA ILE A 86 0.32 -8.41 9.63
C ILE A 86 -0.79 -9.34 10.12
N VAL A 87 -0.55 -9.99 11.24
CA VAL A 87 -1.58 -10.68 12.03
C VAL A 87 -2.30 -9.62 12.87
N ARG A 88 -3.58 -9.33 12.55
CA ARG A 88 -4.38 -8.27 13.19
C ARG A 88 -5.21 -8.75 14.40
N THR A 89 -5.12 -10.02 14.77
CA THR A 89 -5.85 -10.58 15.92
C THR A 89 -5.17 -10.20 17.24
N GLY A 90 -5.90 -9.47 18.10
CA GLY A 90 -5.61 -9.22 19.52
C GLY A 90 -4.23 -8.66 19.86
N LYS A 91 -4.09 -7.33 20.02
CA LYS A 91 -2.91 -6.60 20.58
C LYS A 91 -1.53 -7.28 20.37
N ASN A 92 -1.30 -7.90 19.21
CA ASN A 92 -0.09 -8.68 18.98
C ASN A 92 1.07 -7.71 18.73
N ARG A 93 1.68 -7.25 19.83
CA ARG A 93 2.75 -6.24 19.82
C ARG A 93 3.91 -6.66 18.93
N LYS A 94 4.20 -7.96 18.86
CA LYS A 94 5.24 -8.52 17.98
C LYS A 94 4.91 -8.31 16.51
N SER A 95 3.66 -8.57 16.12
CA SER A 95 3.17 -8.37 14.75
C SER A 95 3.26 -6.90 14.32
N VAL A 96 2.89 -5.98 15.23
CA VAL A 96 2.99 -4.52 14.99
C VAL A 96 4.45 -4.06 14.92
N SER A 97 5.31 -4.52 15.83
CA SER A 97 6.74 -4.20 15.81
C SER A 97 7.42 -4.69 14.52
N ASN A 98 7.09 -5.91 14.09
CA ASN A 98 7.59 -6.46 12.83
C ASN A 98 7.12 -5.66 11.60
N LEU A 99 5.89 -5.12 11.63
CA LEU A 99 5.42 -4.21 10.57
C LEU A 99 6.28 -2.96 10.50
N TYR A 100 6.54 -2.29 11.63
CA TYR A 100 7.39 -1.10 11.67
C TYR A 100 8.78 -1.42 11.13
N GLN A 101 9.43 -2.45 11.68
CA GLN A 101 10.77 -2.85 11.25
C GLN A 101 10.86 -3.17 9.75
N GLN A 102 9.86 -3.84 9.18
CA GLN A 102 9.83 -4.11 7.74
C GLN A 102 9.55 -2.86 6.91
N SER A 103 8.73 -1.95 7.42
CA SER A 103 8.42 -0.67 6.75
C SER A 103 9.67 0.21 6.70
N ASP A 104 10.40 0.31 7.81
CA ASP A 104 11.63 1.08 7.90
C ASP A 104 12.69 0.54 6.95
N LYS A 105 12.89 -0.79 6.94
CA LYS A 105 13.81 -1.45 6.00
C LYS A 105 13.43 -1.21 4.54
N ALA A 106 12.14 -1.25 4.22
CA ALA A 106 11.66 -0.97 2.87
C ALA A 106 12.01 0.47 2.48
N ILE A 107 11.67 1.45 3.33
CA ILE A 107 11.93 2.87 3.05
C ILE A 107 13.43 3.16 2.91
N GLN A 108 14.25 2.63 3.81
CA GLN A 108 15.72 2.77 3.76
C GLN A 108 16.34 2.13 2.51
N SER A 109 15.66 1.14 1.91
CA SER A 109 16.08 0.53 0.63
C SER A 109 15.49 1.21 -0.60
N GLY A 110 14.88 2.39 -0.44
CA GLY A 110 14.28 3.15 -1.54
C GLY A 110 12.92 2.61 -1.98
N LEU A 111 12.26 1.78 -1.17
CA LEU A 111 10.95 1.20 -1.49
C LEU A 111 9.84 1.90 -0.69
N PRO A 112 8.95 2.64 -1.36
CA PRO A 112 7.83 3.31 -0.70
C PRO A 112 6.89 2.33 0.00
N MET A 113 6.17 2.81 1.01
CA MET A 113 5.12 2.05 1.66
C MET A 113 3.75 2.59 1.29
N PHE A 114 2.76 1.72 1.10
CA PHE A 114 1.38 2.15 0.84
C PHE A 114 0.45 1.66 1.95
N PHE A 115 -0.21 2.60 2.63
CA PHE A 115 -1.08 2.38 3.76
C PHE A 115 -2.54 2.73 3.44
N PHE A 116 -3.43 1.85 3.88
CA PHE A 116 -4.83 2.19 4.11
C PHE A 116 -5.05 2.35 5.62
N PRO A 117 -4.89 3.56 6.17
CA PRO A 117 -4.83 3.79 7.62
C PRO A 117 -6.12 3.43 8.37
N GLN A 118 -7.25 3.28 7.66
CA GLN A 118 -8.51 2.79 8.24
C GLN A 118 -8.42 1.31 8.65
N GLY A 119 -7.60 0.51 7.96
CA GLY A 119 -7.36 -0.90 8.27
C GLY A 119 -8.55 -1.84 8.05
N THR A 120 -9.72 -1.34 7.67
CA THR A 120 -10.89 -2.13 7.25
C THR A 120 -11.66 -1.34 6.17
N ARG A 121 -12.37 -2.07 5.32
CA ARG A 121 -13.28 -1.50 4.32
C ARG A 121 -14.61 -1.21 5.03
N ARG A 122 -15.08 0.03 5.02
CA ARG A 122 -16.47 0.36 5.44
C ARG A 122 -17.04 1.44 4.53
N ILE A 123 -18.07 1.08 3.78
CA ILE A 123 -18.73 1.93 2.78
C ILE A 123 -19.49 3.10 3.44
N ALA A 124 -19.98 2.93 4.67
CA ALA A 124 -20.93 3.86 5.29
C ALA A 124 -20.32 4.85 6.32
N VAL A 125 -19.11 4.61 6.83
CA VAL A 125 -18.52 5.43 7.91
C VAL A 125 -17.04 5.64 7.66
N ARG A 126 -16.61 6.91 7.57
CA ARG A 126 -15.20 7.28 7.54
C ARG A 126 -14.58 6.93 8.89
N LEU A 127 -13.74 5.89 8.92
CA LEU A 127 -13.01 5.53 10.13
C LEU A 127 -11.85 6.50 10.36
N PRO A 128 -11.51 6.81 11.63
CA PRO A 128 -10.33 7.60 11.93
C PRO A 128 -9.08 6.87 11.42
N PHE A 129 -8.12 7.65 10.92
CA PHE A 129 -6.84 7.12 10.49
C PHE A 129 -6.06 6.64 11.71
N LYS A 130 -5.49 5.45 11.62
CA LYS A 130 -4.53 4.98 12.62
C LYS A 130 -3.19 5.67 12.38
N ASP A 131 -2.49 5.96 13.47
CA ASP A 131 -1.23 6.73 13.44
C ASP A 131 -0.05 5.98 12.82
N GLY A 132 -0.18 4.68 12.52
CA GLY A 132 0.94 3.84 12.08
C GLY A 132 1.65 4.34 10.82
N ALA A 133 0.91 4.87 9.84
CA ALA A 133 1.52 5.43 8.64
C ALA A 133 2.28 6.74 8.94
N PHE A 134 1.71 7.60 9.78
CA PHE A 134 2.32 8.86 10.22
C PHE A 134 3.60 8.60 11.00
N LYS A 135 3.57 7.61 11.89
CA LYS A 135 4.74 7.20 12.67
C LYS A 135 5.89 6.71 11.77
N VAL A 136 5.60 5.83 10.81
CA VAL A 136 6.61 5.35 9.85
C VAL A 136 7.21 6.50 9.04
N ALA A 137 6.37 7.43 8.56
CA ALA A 137 6.84 8.59 7.81
C ALA A 137 7.77 9.48 8.66
N LEU A 138 7.37 9.76 9.91
CA LEU A 138 8.14 10.58 10.83
C LEU A 138 9.48 9.95 11.20
N GLU A 139 9.50 8.65 11.54
CA GLU A 139 10.71 7.94 11.96
C GLU A 139 11.74 7.79 10.83
N ASN A 140 11.31 7.81 9.57
CA ASN A 140 12.19 7.69 8.41
C ASN A 140 12.39 9.02 7.66
N GLU A 141 11.98 10.16 8.24
CA GLU A 141 12.04 11.49 7.62
C GLU A 141 11.48 11.51 6.19
N SER A 142 10.46 10.68 5.96
CA SER A 142 9.91 10.39 4.65
C SER A 142 8.66 11.21 4.39
N GLN A 143 8.47 11.62 3.13
CA GLN A 143 7.30 12.40 2.76
C GLN A 143 6.03 11.54 2.89
N LEU A 144 5.05 12.04 3.65
CA LEU A 144 3.70 11.45 3.70
C LEU A 144 2.87 12.00 2.53
N VAL A 145 2.49 11.13 1.60
CA VAL A 145 1.79 11.52 0.37
C VAL A 145 0.34 11.01 0.42
N PRO A 146 -0.65 11.92 0.57
CA PRO A 146 -2.05 11.53 0.53
C PRO A 146 -2.51 11.26 -0.90
N VAL A 147 -3.26 10.18 -1.07
CA VAL A 147 -3.92 9.79 -2.32
C VAL A 147 -5.41 9.59 -2.04
N SER A 148 -6.27 10.12 -2.91
CA SER A 148 -7.70 9.86 -2.87
C SER A 148 -8.06 8.90 -3.99
N ILE A 149 -8.87 7.90 -3.66
CA ILE A 149 -9.42 6.90 -4.60
C ILE A 149 -10.93 7.03 -4.59
#